data_AF-A0A9D2UDF5-F1
#
_entry.id   AF-A0A9D2UDF5-F1
#
_cell.length_a   1.000
_cell.length_b   1.000
_cell.length_c   1.000
_cell.angle_alpha   90.00
_cell.angle_beta   90.00
_cell.angle_gamma   90.00
#
_symmetry.space_group_name_H-M   'P 1'
#
loop_
_entity.id
_entity.type
_entity.pdbx_description
1 polymer ?
#
loop_
_entity_poly.entity_id
_entity_poly.type
_entity_poly.pdbx_seq_one_letter_code
_entity_poly.pdbx_strand_id
1 'polypeptide(L)' 'MPTKYPAELKTRALRLLTDHLENNPNTGIYTACRNIGERLGIGPETLRKWHKQAAIDQGETPGPTSDMAAENRRLRKEIA' A
#
# COMPACT_ATOMS: atom_id res chain seq x y z
N MET A 1 8.09 8.43 -16.54
CA MET A 1 8.21 9.15 -15.24
C MET A 1 8.55 8.10 -14.19
N PRO A 2 9.71 8.18 -13.54
CA PRO A 2 10.08 7.23 -12.51
C PRO A 2 9.07 7.31 -11.36
N THR A 3 8.51 6.18 -10.98
CA THR A 3 7.63 6.07 -9.82
C THR A 3 8.39 6.54 -8.59
N LYS A 4 7.81 7.49 -7.83
CA LYS A 4 8.42 8.12 -6.62
C LYS A 4 8.87 7.10 -5.55
N TYR A 5 8.40 5.86 -5.64
CA TYR A 5 8.81 4.74 -4.81
C TYR A 5 9.12 3.52 -5.69
N PRO A 6 10.27 2.85 -5.51
CA PRO A 6 10.57 1.63 -6.23
C PRO A 6 9.62 0.50 -5.82
N ALA A 7 9.33 -0.42 -6.73
CA ALA A 7 8.41 -1.54 -6.48
C ALA A 7 8.89 -2.42 -5.31
N GLU A 8 10.20 -2.59 -5.17
CA GLU A 8 10.81 -3.34 -4.07
C GLU A 8 10.49 -2.74 -2.70
N LEU A 9 10.49 -1.41 -2.59
CA LEU A 9 10.13 -0.71 -1.36
C LEU A 9 8.66 -0.93 -1.01
N LYS A 10 7.76 -0.92 -2.00
CA LYS A 10 6.34 -1.27 -1.80
C LYS A 10 6.19 -2.69 -1.28
N THR A 11 6.83 -3.66 -1.92
CA THR A 11 6.77 -5.08 -1.51
C THR A 11 7.32 -5.28 -0.11
N ARG A 12 8.47 -4.67 0.20
CA ARG A 12 9.07 -4.73 1.54
C ARG A 12 8.18 -4.11 2.60
N ALA A 13 7.59 -2.95 2.32
CA ALA A 13 6.70 -2.26 3.27
C ALA A 13 5.44 -3.08 3.56
N LEU A 14 4.85 -3.73 2.54
CA LEU A 14 3.71 -4.62 2.71
C LEU A 14 4.06 -5.85 3.53
N ARG A 15 5.19 -6.52 3.23
CA ARG A 15 5.64 -7.67 4.02
C ARG A 15 5.88 -7.31 5.49
N LEU A 16 6.52 -6.18 5.76
CA LEU A 16 6.76 -5.72 7.13
C LEU A 16 5.46 -5.35 7.87
N LEU A 17 4.47 -4.81 7.15
CA LEU A 17 3.18 -4.50 7.73
C LEU A 17 2.43 -5.78 8.10
N THR A 18 2.40 -6.79 7.22
CA THR A 18 1.79 -8.09 7.50
C THR A 18 2.45 -8.77 8.69
N ASP A 19 3.78 -8.88 8.67
CA ASP A 19 4.55 -9.45 9.78
C ASP A 19 4.27 -8.72 11.11
N HIS A 20 4.20 -7.39 11.10
CA HIS A 20 3.91 -6.63 12.30
C HIS A 20 2.50 -6.90 12.86
N LEU A 21 1.50 -7.05 11.98
CA LEU A 21 0.12 -7.38 12.36
C LEU A 21 0.01 -8.82 12.89
N GLU A 22 0.73 -9.77 12.29
CA GLU A 22 0.78 -11.16 12.75
C GLU A 22 1.44 -11.29 14.13
N ASN A 23 2.57 -10.58 14.35
CA ASN A 23 3.26 -10.57 15.63
C ASN A 23 2.53 -9.75 16.70
N ASN A 24 1.67 -8.80 16.31
CA ASN A 24 0.97 -7.91 17.24
C ASN A 24 -0.53 -7.84 16.89
N PRO A 25 -1.32 -8.88 17.17
CA PRO A 25 -2.73 -8.95 16.80
C PRO A 25 -3.60 -7.85 17.45
N ASN A 26 -3.15 -7.28 18.57
CA ASN A 26 -3.82 -6.16 19.24
C ASN A 26 -3.50 -4.79 18.60
N THR A 27 -2.56 -4.73 17.66
CA THR A 27 -2.17 -3.48 17.00
C THR A 27 -3.04 -3.25 15.77
N GLY A 28 -3.84 -2.19 15.80
CA GLY A 28 -4.64 -1.81 14.64
C GLY A 28 -3.80 -1.42 13.42
N ILE A 29 -4.33 -1.68 12.23
CA ILE A 29 -3.70 -1.38 10.92
C ILE A 29 -3.19 0.07 10.85
N TYR A 30 -3.91 1.03 11.45
CA TYR A 30 -3.49 2.43 11.47
C TYR A 30 -2.14 2.64 12.19
N THR A 31 -2.01 2.08 13.39
CA THR A 31 -0.80 2.16 14.22
C THR A 31 0.36 1.41 13.54
N ALA A 32 0.09 0.23 12.98
CA ALA A 32 1.07 -0.54 12.22
C ALA A 32 1.59 0.23 10.99
N CYS A 33 0.70 0.81 10.18
CA CYS A 33 1.06 1.63 9.03
C CYS A 33 1.87 2.87 9.42
N ARG A 34 1.57 3.48 10.58
CA ARG A 34 2.36 4.59 11.12
C ARG A 34 3.77 4.17 11.48
N ASN A 35 3.92 3.14 12.31
CA ASN A 35 5.23 2.65 12.74
C ASN A 35 6.11 2.22 11.56
N ILE A 36 5.55 1.44 10.62
CA ILE A 36 6.31 0.97 9.45
C ILE A 36 6.57 2.11 8.46
N GLY A 37 5.62 3.02 8.29
CA GLY A 37 5.78 4.21 7.45
C GLY A 37 6.92 5.11 7.93
N GLU A 38 6.95 5.45 9.22
CA GLU A 38 8.02 6.25 9.84
C GLU A 38 9.39 5.58 9.67
N ARG A 39 9.47 4.24 9.83
CA ARG A 39 10.72 3.47 9.66
C ARG A 39 11.25 3.45 8.23
N LEU A 40 10.37 3.53 7.23
CA LEU A 40 10.74 3.45 5.80
C LEU A 40 10.73 4.82 5.11
N GLY A 41 10.40 5.90 5.82
CA GLY A 41 10.23 7.24 5.24
C GLY A 41 9.02 7.35 4.32
N ILE A 42 8.00 6.51 4.52
CA ILE A 42 6.78 6.46 3.71
C ILE A 42 5.64 7.05 4.54
N GLY A 43 4.85 7.94 3.93
CA GLY A 43 3.66 8.48 4.61
C GLY A 43 2.69 7.35 5.03
N PRO A 44 2.15 7.35 6.26
CA PRO A 44 1.29 6.27 6.77
C PRO A 44 0.06 5.99 5.90
N GLU A 45 -0.53 7.04 5.33
CA GLU A 45 -1.66 6.93 4.41
C GLU A 45 -1.27 6.27 3.07
N THR A 46 -0.02 6.43 2.63
CA THR A 46 0.49 5.78 1.41
C THR A 46 0.59 4.27 1.64
N LEU A 47 1.15 3.86 2.77
CA LEU A 47 1.27 2.45 3.14
C LEU A 47 -0.10 1.79 3.33
N ARG A 48 -1.06 2.49 3.96
CA ARG A 48 -2.45 2.03 4.09
C ARG A 48 -3.13 1.81 2.74
N LYS A 49 -2.92 2.72 1.78
CA LYS A 49 -3.43 2.56 0.40
C LYS A 49 -2.83 1.35 -0.30
N TRP A 50 -1.53 1.11 -0.12
CA TRP A 50 -0.89 -0.09 -0.67
C TRP A 50 -1.42 -1.37 -0.06
N HIS A 51 -1.64 -1.41 1.26
CA HIS A 51 -2.23 -2.57 1.93
C HIS A 51 -3.63 -2.88 1.41
N LYS A 52 -4.49 -1.86 1.32
CA LYS A 52 -5.83 -2.01 0.75
C LYS A 52 -5.79 -2.51 -0.70
N GLN A 53 -4.87 -1.99 -1.50
CA GLN A 53 -4.72 -2.42 -2.89
C GLN A 53 -4.25 -3.89 -2.98
N ALA A 54 -3.30 -4.29 -2.15
CA ALA A 54 -2.80 -5.67 -2.09
C ALA A 54 -3.90 -6.66 -1.68
N ALA A 55 -4.74 -6.32 -0.71
CA ALA A 55 -5.88 -7.16 -0.32
C ALA A 55 -6.91 -7.33 -1.46
N ILE A 56 -7.13 -6.28 -2.26
CA ILE A 56 -7.99 -6.34 -3.46
C ILE A 56 -7.33 -7.19 -4.55
N ASP A 57 -6.04 -7.02 -4.81
CA ASP A 57 -5.30 -7.83 -5.80
C ASP A 57 -5.21 -9.31 -5.40
N GLN A 58 -5.24 -9.62 -4.11
CA GLN A 58 -5.33 -10.98 -3.58
C GLN A 58 -6.75 -11.57 -3.61
N GLY A 59 -7.75 -10.79 -4.03
CA GLY A 59 -9.14 -11.23 -4.14
C GLY A 59 -9.88 -11.33 -2.79
N GLU A 60 -9.31 -10.79 -1.72
CA GLU A 60 -9.86 -10.86 -0.36
C GLU A 60 -10.97 -9.82 -0.11
N THR A 61 -11.15 -8.85 -1.01
CA THR A 61 -12.20 -7.82 -0.93
C THR A 61 -12.75 -7.47 -2.31
N PRO A 62 -14.08 -7.37 -2.50
CA PRO A 62 -14.65 -6.87 -3.74
C PRO A 62 -14.32 -5.37 -3.91
N GLY A 63 -13.56 -5.04 -4.95
CA GLY A 63 -13.16 -3.68 -5.30
C GLY A 63 -12.37 -3.64 -6.62
N PRO A 64 -12.20 -2.47 -7.25
CA PRO A 64 -11.44 -2.35 -8.49
C PRO A 64 -9.98 -2.77 -8.25
N THR A 65 -9.53 -3.81 -8.95
CA THR A 65 -8.16 -4.36 -8.90
C THR A 65 -7.13 -3.34 -9.40
N SER A 66 -5.84 -3.56 -9.10
CA SER A 66 -4.78 -2.59 -9.43
C SER A 66 -4.66 -2.28 -10.93
N ASP A 67 -5.30 -3.08 -11.78
CA ASP A 67 -5.50 -2.85 -13.20
C ASP A 67 -6.37 -1.61 -13.48
N MET A 68 -7.50 -1.46 -12.77
CA MET A 68 -8.35 -0.25 -12.83
C MET A 68 -7.72 0.97 -12.14
N ALA A 69 -6.86 0.77 -11.14
CA ALA A 69 -6.12 1.87 -10.50
C ALA A 69 -4.91 2.33 -11.36
N ALA A 70 -4.37 1.47 -12.22
CA ALA A 70 -3.42 1.84 -13.25
C ALA A 70 -4.09 2.68 -14.35
N GLU A 71 -5.33 2.35 -14.71
CA GLU A 71 -6.19 3.20 -15.57
C GLU A 71 -6.41 4.58 -14.94
N ASN A 72 -6.74 4.66 -13.65
CA ASN A 72 -6.97 5.94 -12.95
C ASN A 72 -5.71 6.83 -12.92
N ARG A 73 -4.51 6.23 -12.86
CA ARG A 73 -3.23 6.94 -12.99
C ARG A 73 -2.89 7.35 -14.41
N ARG A 74 -3.35 6.61 -15.43
CA ARG A 74 -3.22 7.01 -16.85
C ARG A 74 -4.16 8.18 -17.15
N LEU A 75 -5.42 8.10 -16.73
CA LEU A 75 -6.43 9.15 -16.91
C LEU A 75 -6.08 10.47 -16.22
N ARG A 76 -5.47 10.43 -15.02
CA ARG A 76 -4.94 11.63 -14.33
C ARG A 76 -3.72 12.25 -15.01
N LYS A 77 -3.13 11.57 -16.00
CA LYS A 77 -1.94 12.01 -16.73
C LYS A 77 -2.26 12.55 -18.12
N GLU A 78 -3.49 12.37 -18.59
CA GLU A 78 -4.00 12.89 -19.87
C GLU A 78 -4.76 14.22 -19.71
N ILE A 79 -5.13 14.59 -18.47
CA ILE A 79 -5.77 15.88 -18.13
C ILE A 79 -4.73 16.89 -17.56
N ALA A 80 -3.43 16.67 -17.81
CA ALA A 80 -2.34 17.57 -17.39
C ALA A 80 -1.45 17.93 -18.58
#